data_AF-A0A4Y9II90-F1
#
_entry.id   AF-A0A4Y9II90-F1
#
_cell.length_a   1.000
_cell.length_b   1.000
_cell.length_c   1.000
_cell.angle_alpha   90.00
_cell.angle_beta   90.00
_cell.angle_gamma   90.00
#
_symmetry.space_group_name_H-M   'P 1'
#
loop_
_entity.id
_entity.type
_entity.pdbx_description
1 polymer ?
#
loop_
_entity_poly.entity_id
_entity_poly.type
_entity_poly.pdbx_seq_one_letter_code
_entity_poly.pdbx_strand_id
1 'polypeptide(L)'
;MNTKFFIDTEANDDEAYGLAMQFACELAKKDSNVKRIVLYIHTKQNTGWFDRLFGNETVKKLFNGVKFNDCPVLFKFETKLTYKGAIYGNPSDIVICCGIDADDILKIDDYHSVKYIIAIPWLRKLTDKWIKTWNAIEISGRGQENGEKFPEPSDIVKIAMQELTNVINMSTGITHHMDNDRAKTYIRTLHKYEPELNSELVSSYLIRELNWDTRHAKDVEKLIDTLNDGRYFQGGEKTGLQNHYKRWKAKSNV
;
A
#
# COMPACT_ATOMS: atom_id res chain seq x y z
N MET A 1 11.79 -7.19 10.01
CA MET A 1 12.50 -7.32 8.72
C MET A 1 11.71 -6.49 7.72
N ASN A 2 12.36 -5.63 6.92
CA ASN A 2 11.65 -4.79 5.96
C ASN A 2 11.03 -5.66 4.86
N THR A 3 9.79 -5.36 4.48
CA THR A 3 9.02 -6.16 3.51
C THR A 3 8.63 -5.41 2.24
N LYS A 4 8.88 -4.09 2.22
CA LYS A 4 8.47 -3.18 1.14
C LYS A 4 9.72 -2.59 0.50
N PHE A 5 9.91 -2.86 -0.78
CA PHE A 5 11.07 -2.44 -1.55
C PHE A 5 10.62 -1.78 -2.85
N PHE A 6 11.47 -0.94 -3.43
CA PHE A 6 11.24 -0.37 -4.75
C PHE A 6 12.56 -0.14 -5.48
N ILE A 7 12.48 0.00 -6.80
CA ILE A 7 13.59 0.44 -7.63
C ILE A 7 13.27 1.84 -8.15
N ASP A 8 14.15 2.80 -7.90
CA ASP A 8 14.03 4.15 -8.45
C ASP A 8 14.37 4.14 -9.94
N THR A 9 13.34 4.03 -10.78
CA THR A 9 13.47 3.98 -12.24
C THR A 9 12.27 4.63 -12.93
N GLU A 10 12.41 4.92 -14.22
CA GLU A 10 11.35 5.44 -15.08
C GLU A 10 11.43 4.84 -16.49
N ALA A 11 10.28 4.77 -17.16
CA ALA A 11 10.13 4.27 -18.53
C ALA A 11 10.63 2.82 -18.71
N ASN A 12 11.33 2.56 -19.82
CA ASN A 12 11.84 1.22 -20.14
C ASN A 12 13.24 1.05 -19.55
N ASP A 13 13.32 0.42 -18.40
CA ASP A 13 14.57 0.04 -17.76
C ASP A 13 14.61 -1.48 -17.55
N ASP A 14 15.19 -2.19 -18.52
CA ASP A 14 15.27 -3.65 -18.49
C ASP A 14 16.18 -4.14 -17.34
N GLU A 15 17.17 -3.34 -16.94
CA GLU A 15 18.06 -3.67 -15.82
C GLU A 15 17.31 -3.68 -14.49
N ALA A 16 16.34 -2.78 -14.30
CA ALA A 16 15.49 -2.75 -13.11
C ALA A 16 14.74 -4.07 -12.89
N TYR A 17 14.21 -4.68 -13.96
CA TYR A 17 13.52 -5.97 -13.86
C TYR A 17 14.50 -7.11 -13.51
N GLY A 18 15.68 -7.13 -14.12
CA GLY A 18 16.74 -8.08 -13.78
C GLY A 18 17.17 -7.98 -12.32
N LEU A 19 17.41 -6.75 -11.86
CA LEU A 19 17.78 -6.46 -10.47
C LEU A 19 16.69 -6.91 -9.48
N ALA A 20 15.41 -6.58 -9.75
CA ALA A 20 14.31 -6.99 -8.90
C ALA A 20 14.19 -8.51 -8.79
N MET A 21 14.37 -9.23 -9.91
CA MET A 21 14.34 -10.69 -9.93
C MET A 21 15.50 -11.29 -9.13
N GLN A 22 16.71 -10.74 -9.27
CA GLN A 22 17.87 -11.17 -8.49
C GLN A 22 17.65 -10.94 -6.99
N PHE A 23 17.23 -9.74 -6.61
CA PHE A 23 16.96 -9.39 -5.23
C PHE A 23 15.85 -10.28 -4.62
N ALA A 24 14.78 -10.56 -5.37
CA ALA A 24 13.74 -11.49 -4.95
C ALA A 24 14.28 -12.91 -4.69
N CYS A 25 15.20 -13.40 -5.53
CA CYS A 25 15.84 -14.70 -5.27
C CYS A 25 16.73 -14.68 -4.02
N GLU A 26 17.45 -13.59 -3.77
CA GLU A 26 18.24 -13.45 -2.54
C GLU A 26 17.35 -13.42 -1.29
N LEU A 27 16.21 -12.73 -1.34
CA LEU A 27 15.20 -12.77 -0.27
C LEU A 27 14.67 -14.19 -0.07
N ALA A 28 14.30 -14.90 -1.13
CA ALA A 28 13.80 -16.26 -1.06
C ALA A 28 14.83 -17.26 -0.51
N LYS A 29 16.13 -17.03 -0.74
CA LYS A 29 17.21 -17.83 -0.13
C LYS A 29 17.33 -17.58 1.38
N LYS A 30 17.04 -16.37 1.84
CA LYS A 30 17.12 -15.97 3.25
C LYS A 30 15.86 -16.33 4.06
N ASP A 31 14.72 -16.51 3.39
CA ASP A 31 13.45 -16.83 4.03
C ASP A 31 12.81 -18.09 3.43
N SER A 32 12.93 -19.20 4.16
CA SER A 32 12.42 -20.52 3.76
C SER A 32 10.89 -20.61 3.69
N ASN A 33 10.15 -19.60 4.18
CA ASN A 33 8.69 -19.58 4.06
C ASN A 33 8.23 -19.07 2.69
N VAL A 34 9.12 -18.45 1.91
CA VAL A 34 8.81 -18.03 0.56
C VAL A 34 8.65 -19.27 -0.32
N LYS A 35 7.53 -19.33 -1.06
CA LYS A 35 7.17 -20.48 -1.90
C LYS A 35 7.28 -20.19 -3.40
N ARG A 36 7.16 -18.92 -3.79
CA ARG A 36 7.26 -18.47 -5.18
C ARG A 36 7.50 -16.96 -5.26
N ILE A 37 7.98 -16.55 -6.43
CA ILE A 37 8.07 -15.15 -6.83
C ILE A 37 7.01 -14.90 -7.90
N VAL A 38 6.23 -13.85 -7.71
CA VAL A 38 5.14 -13.46 -8.59
C VAL A 38 5.57 -12.22 -9.36
N LEU A 39 5.63 -12.33 -10.67
CA LEU A 39 5.78 -11.20 -11.58
C LEU A 39 4.38 -10.66 -11.85
N TYR A 40 3.99 -9.62 -11.11
CA TYR A 40 2.65 -9.05 -11.22
C TYR A 40 2.60 -8.01 -12.32
N ILE A 41 1.81 -8.30 -13.37
CA ILE A 41 1.66 -7.47 -14.56
C ILE A 41 0.18 -7.07 -14.75
N HIS A 42 -0.08 -5.90 -15.34
CA HIS A 42 -1.45 -5.41 -15.55
C HIS A 42 -2.31 -6.37 -16.39
N THR A 43 -1.78 -6.80 -17.54
CA THR A 43 -2.44 -7.76 -18.43
C THR A 43 -1.44 -8.76 -18.99
N LYS A 44 -1.93 -9.86 -19.56
CA LYS A 44 -1.07 -10.88 -20.19
C LYS A 44 -0.26 -10.35 -21.38
N GLN A 45 -0.57 -9.17 -21.91
CA GLN A 45 0.16 -8.52 -23.00
C GLN A 45 1.30 -7.64 -22.50
N ASN A 46 1.36 -7.33 -21.20
CA ASN A 46 2.37 -6.46 -20.59
C ASN A 46 3.64 -7.25 -20.23
N THR A 47 4.22 -7.99 -21.18
CA THR A 47 5.42 -8.81 -20.98
C THR A 47 6.67 -8.27 -21.67
N GLY A 48 6.57 -7.15 -22.40
CA GLY A 48 7.60 -6.68 -23.32
C GLY A 48 9.01 -6.53 -22.73
N TRP A 49 9.14 -6.12 -21.46
CA TRP A 49 10.45 -6.08 -20.76
C TRP A 49 11.07 -7.48 -20.63
N PHE A 50 10.25 -8.46 -20.27
CA PHE A 50 10.68 -9.85 -20.11
C PHE A 50 10.95 -10.53 -21.45
N ASP A 51 10.23 -10.15 -22.51
CA ASP A 51 10.49 -10.63 -23.86
C ASP A 51 11.90 -10.22 -24.34
N ARG A 52 12.34 -9.01 -24.01
CA ARG A 52 13.71 -8.53 -24.29
C ARG A 52 14.77 -9.24 -23.46
N LEU A 53 14.49 -9.52 -22.19
CA LEU A 53 15.44 -10.16 -21.27
C LEU A 53 15.62 -11.66 -21.53
N PHE A 54 14.54 -12.40 -21.81
CA PHE A 54 14.56 -13.87 -21.80
C PHE A 54 14.07 -14.52 -23.08
N GLY A 55 13.56 -13.74 -24.03
CA GLY A 55 12.92 -14.23 -25.23
C GLY A 55 11.52 -14.80 -25.00
N ASN A 56 10.77 -14.83 -26.10
CA ASN A 56 9.34 -15.14 -26.13
C ASN A 56 9.00 -16.55 -25.59
N GLU A 57 9.86 -17.54 -25.80
CA GLU A 57 9.63 -18.90 -25.31
C GLU A 57 9.65 -19.00 -23.78
N THR A 58 10.60 -18.31 -23.14
CA THR A 58 10.72 -18.29 -21.68
C THR A 58 9.54 -17.53 -21.06
N VAL A 59 9.17 -16.40 -21.66
CA VAL A 59 8.02 -15.58 -21.23
C VAL A 59 6.72 -16.39 -21.25
N LYS A 60 6.47 -17.19 -22.29
CA LYS A 60 5.29 -18.07 -22.34
C LYS A 60 5.28 -19.07 -21.20
N LYS A 61 6.43 -19.65 -20.84
CA LYS A 61 6.55 -20.61 -19.73
C LYS A 61 6.30 -19.94 -18.37
N LEU A 62 6.66 -18.67 -18.20
CA LEU A 62 6.44 -17.92 -16.94
C LEU A 62 4.96 -17.83 -16.55
N PHE A 63 3.99 -17.93 -17.47
CA PHE A 63 2.57 -18.00 -17.10
C PHE A 63 2.20 -19.28 -16.34
N ASN A 64 2.94 -20.38 -16.56
CA ASN A 64 2.75 -21.65 -15.86
C ASN A 64 3.69 -21.80 -14.65
N GLY A 65 4.81 -21.08 -14.67
CA GLY A 65 5.83 -21.10 -13.63
C GLY A 65 7.16 -21.63 -14.16
N VAL A 66 8.26 -20.93 -13.86
CA VAL A 66 9.62 -21.31 -14.26
C VAL A 66 10.54 -21.25 -13.05
N LYS A 67 11.30 -22.33 -12.81
CA LYS A 67 12.38 -22.32 -11.83
C LYS A 67 13.70 -22.05 -12.54
N PHE A 68 14.33 -20.93 -12.22
CA PHE A 68 15.69 -20.63 -12.67
C PHE A 68 16.71 -21.31 -11.76
N ASN A 69 17.88 -21.67 -12.31
CA ASN A 69 18.90 -22.45 -11.60
C ASN A 69 19.36 -21.78 -10.29
N ASP A 70 19.49 -20.46 -10.29
CA ASP A 70 20.02 -19.71 -9.16
C ASP A 70 18.95 -19.24 -8.16
N CYS A 71 17.71 -19.74 -8.29
CA CYS A 71 16.60 -19.38 -7.42
C CYS A 71 15.97 -20.62 -6.75
N PRO A 72 15.74 -20.59 -5.43
CA PRO A 72 15.17 -21.74 -4.71
C PRO A 72 13.72 -22.00 -5.11
N VAL A 73 13.00 -20.96 -5.54
CA VAL A 73 11.57 -20.98 -5.84
C VAL A 73 11.30 -20.62 -7.30
N LEU A 74 10.10 -20.96 -7.78
CA LEU A 74 9.68 -20.61 -9.14
C LEU A 74 9.27 -19.15 -9.26
N PHE A 75 9.41 -18.59 -10.45
CA PHE A 75 8.80 -17.36 -10.89
C PHE A 75 7.53 -17.65 -11.67
N LYS A 76 6.48 -16.85 -11.48
CA LYS A 76 5.24 -16.97 -12.25
C LYS A 76 4.65 -15.60 -12.56
N PHE A 77 4.17 -15.41 -13.79
CA PHE A 77 3.31 -14.27 -14.11
C PHE A 77 1.94 -14.44 -13.48
N GLU A 78 1.50 -13.39 -12.81
CA GLU A 78 0.12 -13.25 -12.38
C GLU A 78 -0.40 -11.86 -12.78
N THR A 79 -1.70 -11.80 -13.03
CA THR A 79 -2.43 -10.55 -13.27
C THR A 79 -3.45 -10.36 -12.18
N LYS A 80 -4.11 -9.19 -12.12
CA LYS A 80 -5.29 -8.98 -11.26
C LYS A 80 -6.34 -10.09 -11.36
N LEU A 81 -6.52 -10.68 -12.54
CA LEU A 81 -7.51 -11.74 -12.75
C LEU A 81 -7.07 -13.10 -12.19
N THR A 82 -5.77 -13.39 -12.23
CA THR A 82 -5.23 -14.71 -11.89
C THR A 82 -4.64 -14.76 -10.48
N TYR A 83 -4.28 -13.61 -9.89
CA TYR A 83 -3.71 -13.51 -8.54
C TYR A 83 -4.75 -13.51 -7.40
N LYS A 84 -6.01 -13.88 -7.66
CA LYS A 84 -7.10 -13.83 -6.66
C LYS A 84 -6.89 -14.80 -5.49
N GLY A 85 -6.22 -15.92 -5.73
CA GLY A 85 -5.94 -16.91 -4.69
C GLY A 85 -5.05 -16.36 -3.57
N ALA A 86 -4.28 -15.29 -3.83
CA ALA A 86 -3.41 -14.69 -2.83
C ALA A 86 -4.16 -13.91 -1.74
N ILE A 87 -5.43 -13.55 -1.99
CA ILE A 87 -6.30 -12.88 -1.01
C ILE A 87 -6.41 -13.71 0.27
N TYR A 88 -6.43 -15.04 0.14
CA TYR A 88 -6.54 -15.96 1.26
C TYR A 88 -5.27 -16.82 1.35
N GLY A 89 -4.70 -16.98 2.53
CA GLY A 89 -3.56 -17.87 2.72
C GLY A 89 -2.53 -17.33 3.70
N ASN A 90 -1.41 -18.03 3.81
CA ASN A 90 -0.30 -17.62 4.66
C ASN A 90 0.73 -16.82 3.85
N PRO A 91 1.34 -15.77 4.43
CA PRO A 91 2.36 -14.98 3.75
C PRO A 91 3.51 -15.85 3.24
N SER A 92 3.64 -15.97 1.92
CA SER A 92 4.63 -16.84 1.27
C SER A 92 5.06 -16.41 -0.15
N ASP A 93 4.44 -15.37 -0.71
CA ASP A 93 4.79 -14.83 -2.02
C ASP A 93 5.71 -13.60 -1.88
N ILE A 94 6.71 -13.51 -2.74
CA ILE A 94 7.36 -12.24 -3.09
C ILE A 94 6.67 -11.73 -4.35
N VAL A 95 6.16 -10.50 -4.34
CA VAL A 95 5.50 -9.91 -5.50
C VAL A 95 6.36 -8.80 -6.09
N ILE A 96 6.72 -8.93 -7.36
CA ILE A 96 7.36 -7.89 -8.15
C ILE A 96 6.27 -7.17 -8.95
N CYS A 97 5.92 -5.96 -8.55
CA CYS A 97 4.89 -5.14 -9.18
C CYS A 97 5.49 -4.41 -10.39
N CYS A 98 5.19 -4.91 -11.59
CA CYS A 98 5.80 -4.48 -12.84
C CYS A 98 5.00 -3.33 -13.49
N GLY A 99 5.45 -2.10 -13.31
CA GLY A 99 4.80 -0.91 -13.88
C GLY A 99 3.42 -0.62 -13.29
N ILE A 100 3.18 -1.03 -12.04
CA ILE A 100 1.88 -0.89 -11.35
C ILE A 100 1.88 0.40 -10.53
N ASP A 101 0.74 1.08 -10.47
CA ASP A 101 0.56 2.29 -9.65
C ASP A 101 0.42 1.98 -8.14
N ALA A 102 0.57 3.00 -7.31
CA ALA A 102 0.45 2.90 -5.86
C ALA A 102 -0.90 2.31 -5.40
N ASP A 103 -1.98 2.64 -6.11
CA ASP A 103 -3.33 2.26 -5.73
C ASP A 103 -3.59 0.76 -5.90
N ASP A 104 -3.04 0.16 -6.95
CA ASP A 104 -3.09 -1.29 -7.18
C ASP A 104 -2.03 -2.02 -6.35
N ILE A 105 -0.86 -1.42 -6.08
CA ILE A 105 0.12 -2.01 -5.15
C ILE A 105 -0.44 -2.08 -3.73
N LEU A 106 -1.09 -1.02 -3.23
CA LEU A 106 -1.73 -1.03 -1.90
C LEU A 106 -2.77 -2.16 -1.77
N LYS A 107 -3.55 -2.45 -2.83
CA LYS A 107 -4.48 -3.59 -2.83
C LYS A 107 -3.78 -4.94 -2.78
N ILE A 108 -2.62 -5.07 -3.43
CA ILE A 108 -1.79 -6.28 -3.36
C ILE A 108 -1.24 -6.43 -1.94
N ASP A 109 -0.96 -5.33 -1.26
CA ASP A 109 -0.48 -5.33 0.12
C ASP A 109 -1.51 -5.90 1.11
N ASP A 110 -2.80 -5.68 0.85
CA ASP A 110 -3.90 -6.27 1.62
C ASP A 110 -4.01 -7.81 1.44
N TYR A 111 -3.27 -8.44 0.51
CA TYR A 111 -3.39 -9.88 0.25
C TYR A 111 -2.59 -10.71 1.26
N HIS A 112 -3.26 -11.58 2.01
CA HIS A 112 -2.63 -12.37 3.07
C HIS A 112 -1.48 -13.26 2.62
N SER A 113 -1.43 -13.70 1.36
CA SER A 113 -0.32 -14.51 0.84
C SER A 113 0.93 -13.69 0.49
N VAL A 114 0.82 -12.36 0.43
CA VAL A 114 1.93 -11.47 0.06
C VAL A 114 2.81 -11.23 1.28
N LYS A 115 4.07 -11.63 1.19
CA LYS A 115 5.05 -11.45 2.26
C LYS A 115 6.00 -10.30 1.99
N TYR A 116 6.43 -10.16 0.73
CA TYR A 116 7.33 -9.10 0.28
C TYR A 116 6.78 -8.45 -0.99
N ILE A 117 7.00 -7.15 -1.14
CA ILE A 117 6.66 -6.40 -2.36
C ILE A 117 7.91 -5.69 -2.85
N ILE A 118 8.18 -5.79 -4.15
CA ILE A 118 9.19 -5.03 -4.87
C ILE A 118 8.47 -4.25 -5.97
N ALA A 119 8.38 -2.93 -5.82
CA ALA A 119 7.74 -2.07 -6.81
C ALA A 119 8.75 -1.62 -7.89
N ILE A 120 8.37 -1.80 -9.16
CA ILE A 120 9.08 -1.23 -10.30
C ILE A 120 8.12 -0.23 -10.98
N PRO A 121 8.26 1.07 -10.75
CA PRO A 121 7.40 2.07 -11.38
C PRO A 121 7.59 2.15 -12.89
N TRP A 122 6.52 2.49 -13.60
CA TRP A 122 6.63 3.02 -14.98
C TRP A 122 6.99 4.51 -14.99
N LEU A 123 6.40 5.26 -14.05
CA LEU A 123 6.76 6.64 -13.74
C LEU A 123 6.86 6.74 -12.22
N ARG A 124 7.94 7.31 -11.70
CA ARG A 124 8.21 7.38 -10.25
C ARG A 124 7.03 7.93 -9.47
N LYS A 125 6.47 9.04 -9.94
CA LYS A 125 5.31 9.71 -9.31
C LYS A 125 4.08 8.82 -9.11
N LEU A 126 3.93 7.74 -9.89
CA LEU A 126 2.77 6.85 -9.78
C LEU A 126 2.87 5.88 -8.60
N THR A 127 4.06 5.65 -8.06
CA THR A 127 4.29 4.77 -6.90
C THR A 127 4.60 5.53 -5.62
N ASP A 128 4.82 6.85 -5.71
CA ASP A 128 5.20 7.72 -4.58
C ASP A 128 4.30 7.52 -3.35
N LYS A 129 2.97 7.49 -3.51
CA LYS A 129 2.04 7.30 -2.39
C LYS A 129 2.32 6.01 -1.62
N TRP A 130 2.56 4.90 -2.32
CA TRP A 130 2.86 3.61 -1.68
C TRP A 130 4.25 3.61 -1.03
N ILE A 131 5.26 4.12 -1.75
CA ILE A 131 6.64 4.23 -1.24
C ILE A 131 6.65 5.02 0.07
N LYS A 132 5.98 6.16 0.08
CA LYS A 132 5.84 7.05 1.22
C LYS A 132 5.06 6.43 2.37
N THR A 133 3.92 5.79 2.07
CA THR A 133 3.08 5.11 3.08
C THR A 133 3.88 4.11 3.90
N TRP A 134 4.77 3.35 3.25
CA TRP A 134 5.52 2.27 3.88
C TRP A 134 6.97 2.60 4.22
N ASN A 135 7.46 3.79 3.86
CA ASN A 135 8.88 4.10 3.84
C ASN A 135 9.69 2.97 3.15
N ALA A 136 9.25 2.59 1.95
CA ALA A 136 9.79 1.46 1.21
C ALA A 136 11.29 1.66 0.91
N ILE A 137 12.06 0.57 0.88
CA ILE A 137 13.51 0.62 0.69
C ILE A 137 13.87 0.63 -0.79
N GLU A 138 14.68 1.60 -1.20
CA GLU A 138 15.27 1.66 -2.54
C GLU A 138 16.39 0.62 -2.65
N ILE A 139 16.39 -0.20 -3.71
CA ILE A 139 17.35 -1.31 -3.85
C ILE A 139 18.28 -1.21 -5.07
N SER A 140 18.15 -0.18 -5.92
CA SER A 140 19.02 0.01 -7.08
C SER A 140 20.30 0.77 -6.79
N GLY A 141 20.36 1.49 -5.66
CA GLY A 141 21.48 2.36 -5.33
C GLY A 141 21.54 3.62 -6.20
N ARG A 142 20.51 3.87 -7.03
CA ARG A 142 20.39 5.06 -7.90
C ARG A 142 19.61 6.18 -7.21
N GLY A 143 18.76 5.85 -6.24
CA GLY A 143 17.99 6.83 -5.48
C GLY A 143 18.82 7.48 -4.37
N GLN A 144 18.44 8.69 -3.98
CA GLN A 144 18.88 9.22 -2.68
C GLN A 144 18.32 8.29 -1.58
N GLU A 145 19.15 7.94 -0.59
CA GLU A 145 18.65 7.34 0.66
C GLU A 145 17.45 8.18 1.13
N ASN A 146 16.32 7.54 1.46
CA ASN A 146 15.09 8.22 1.92
C ASN A 146 15.42 9.11 3.13
N GLY A 147 15.82 10.35 2.87
CA GLY A 147 16.39 11.27 3.85
C GLY A 147 15.35 11.97 4.70
N GLU A 148 14.08 11.88 4.33
CA GLU A 148 12.98 12.44 5.11
C GLU A 148 11.95 11.35 5.38
N LYS A 149 11.76 11.06 6.67
CA LYS A 149 10.61 10.27 7.13
C LYS A 149 9.36 10.95 6.60
N PHE A 150 8.47 10.15 6.02
CA PHE A 150 7.16 10.64 5.58
C PHE A 150 6.48 11.42 6.71
N PRO A 151 5.90 12.60 6.43
CA PRO A 151 5.26 13.38 7.46
C PRO A 151 4.21 12.55 8.19
N GLU A 152 4.19 12.69 9.50
CA GLU A 152 3.20 12.02 10.34
C GLU A 152 2.01 12.97 10.55
N PRO A 153 0.77 12.44 10.64
CA PRO A 153 -0.34 13.25 11.15
C PRO A 153 -0.03 13.81 12.55
N SER A 154 -0.72 14.88 12.95
CA SER A 154 -0.61 15.39 14.31
C SER A 154 -1.01 14.32 15.34
N ASP A 155 -0.47 14.41 16.56
CA ASP A 155 -0.81 13.45 17.63
C ASP A 155 -2.31 13.43 17.93
N ILE A 156 -2.98 14.58 17.77
CA ILE A 156 -4.44 14.70 17.91
C ILE A 156 -5.15 13.84 16.84
N VAL A 157 -4.71 13.93 15.58
CA VAL A 157 -5.27 13.11 14.49
C VAL A 157 -5.01 11.63 14.75
N LYS A 158 -3.81 11.25 15.18
CA LYS A 158 -3.46 9.86 15.53
C LYS A 158 -4.36 9.30 16.62
N ILE A 159 -4.53 10.03 17.72
CA ILE A 159 -5.40 9.66 18.84
C ILE A 159 -6.86 9.52 18.39
N ALA A 160 -7.33 10.45 17.56
CA ALA A 160 -8.68 10.42 17.03
C ALA A 160 -8.92 9.18 16.14
N MET A 161 -7.98 8.86 15.25
CA MET A 161 -8.07 7.68 14.38
C MET A 161 -7.92 6.37 15.15
N GLN A 162 -7.07 6.32 16.17
CA GLN A 162 -6.98 5.17 17.08
C GLN A 162 -8.29 4.98 17.85
N GLU A 163 -8.89 6.06 18.36
CA GLU A 163 -10.18 5.99 19.06
C GLU A 163 -11.28 5.50 18.11
N LEU A 164 -11.32 6.01 16.87
CA LEU A 164 -12.26 5.53 15.84
C LEU A 164 -12.07 4.04 15.55
N THR A 165 -10.84 3.60 15.34
CA THR A 165 -10.48 2.19 15.06
C THR A 165 -10.99 1.27 16.16
N ASN A 166 -10.87 1.68 17.43
CA ASN A 166 -11.27 0.88 18.58
C ASN A 166 -12.79 0.73 18.74
N VAL A 167 -13.60 1.54 18.05
CA VAL A 167 -15.05 1.60 18.26
C VAL A 167 -15.89 1.21 17.03
N ILE A 168 -15.27 1.03 15.87
CA ILE A 168 -15.94 0.58 14.65
C ILE A 168 -15.70 -0.91 14.39
N ASN A 169 -16.54 -1.52 13.57
CA ASN A 169 -16.26 -2.86 13.08
C ASN A 169 -15.27 -2.82 11.90
N MET A 170 -13.99 -3.12 12.20
CA MET A 170 -12.91 -3.14 11.21
C MET A 170 -13.15 -4.08 10.02
N SER A 171 -13.92 -5.18 10.19
CA SER A 171 -14.24 -6.09 9.08
C SER A 171 -15.13 -5.47 8.00
N THR A 172 -15.83 -4.38 8.34
CA THR A 172 -16.70 -3.63 7.43
C THR A 172 -16.20 -2.19 7.21
N GLY A 173 -15.09 -1.82 7.85
CA GLY A 173 -14.61 -0.44 7.91
C GLY A 173 -15.72 0.52 8.34
N ILE A 174 -15.93 1.58 7.54
CA ILE A 174 -16.95 2.62 7.81
C ILE A 174 -18.19 2.49 6.93
N THR A 175 -18.48 1.30 6.39
CA THR A 175 -19.64 1.08 5.51
C THR A 175 -20.94 0.91 6.28
N HIS A 176 -20.88 0.38 7.51
CA HIS A 176 -22.04 0.26 8.37
C HIS A 176 -22.52 1.64 8.84
N HIS A 177 -23.83 1.89 8.84
CA HIS A 177 -24.40 3.22 9.07
C HIS A 177 -23.92 3.90 10.36
N MET A 178 -23.83 3.17 11.48
CA MET A 178 -23.37 3.72 12.76
C MET A 178 -21.87 4.07 12.72
N ASP A 179 -21.06 3.21 12.12
CA ASP A 179 -19.61 3.42 12.01
C ASP A 179 -19.30 4.57 11.05
N ASN A 180 -20.10 4.68 9.98
CA ASN A 180 -20.06 5.77 9.03
C ASN A 180 -20.37 7.12 9.70
N ASP A 181 -21.47 7.20 10.47
CA ASP A 181 -21.87 8.41 11.18
C ASP A 181 -20.83 8.82 12.23
N ARG A 182 -20.21 7.83 12.87
CA ARG A 182 -19.10 8.05 13.79
C ARG A 182 -17.88 8.60 13.06
N ALA A 183 -17.40 7.95 12.02
CA ALA A 183 -16.27 8.42 11.20
C ALA A 183 -16.49 9.85 10.70
N LYS A 184 -17.69 10.15 10.19
CA LYS A 184 -18.10 11.49 9.78
C LYS A 184 -18.00 12.53 10.91
N THR A 185 -18.37 12.16 12.13
CA THR A 185 -18.24 13.03 13.31
C THR A 185 -16.78 13.31 13.64
N TYR A 186 -15.92 12.28 13.58
CA TYR A 186 -14.48 12.43 13.80
C TYR A 186 -13.85 13.34 12.76
N ILE A 187 -14.08 13.07 11.47
CA ILE A 187 -13.51 13.84 10.37
C ILE A 187 -14.01 15.29 10.38
N ARG A 188 -15.30 15.52 10.65
CA ARG A 188 -15.84 16.89 10.81
C ARG A 188 -15.21 17.62 11.99
N THR A 189 -14.93 16.92 13.09
CA THR A 189 -14.26 17.51 14.25
C THR A 189 -12.82 17.89 13.90
N LEU A 190 -12.05 16.98 13.31
CA LEU A 190 -10.65 17.23 12.96
C LEU A 190 -10.54 18.36 11.93
N HIS A 191 -11.32 18.32 10.85
CA HIS A 191 -11.32 19.37 9.83
C HIS A 191 -11.68 20.76 10.39
N LYS A 192 -12.47 20.82 11.47
CA LYS A 192 -12.86 22.11 12.08
C LYS A 192 -11.75 22.73 12.93
N TYR A 193 -10.90 21.93 13.56
CA TYR A 193 -9.99 22.41 14.61
C TYR A 193 -8.50 22.18 14.30
N GLU A 194 -8.16 21.26 13.41
CA GLU A 194 -6.79 21.10 12.91
C GLU A 194 -6.51 22.14 11.81
N PRO A 195 -5.32 22.77 11.79
CA PRO A 195 -4.98 23.81 10.81
C PRO A 195 -5.01 23.33 9.36
N GLU A 196 -4.60 22.08 9.11
CA GLU A 196 -4.64 21.44 7.81
C GLU A 196 -4.79 19.92 7.99
N LEU A 197 -5.91 19.36 7.53
CA LEU A 197 -6.16 17.93 7.60
C LEU A 197 -5.79 17.29 6.26
N ASN A 198 -4.57 16.76 6.18
CA ASN A 198 -4.08 16.09 4.98
C ASN A 198 -4.66 14.66 4.89
N SER A 199 -5.48 14.42 3.86
CA SER A 199 -6.17 13.15 3.64
C SER A 199 -5.23 11.99 3.33
N GLU A 200 -4.18 12.23 2.54
CA GLU A 200 -3.16 11.23 2.20
C GLU A 200 -2.38 10.78 3.45
N LEU A 201 -1.96 11.73 4.30
CA LEU A 201 -1.26 11.41 5.56
C LEU A 201 -2.14 10.56 6.49
N VAL A 202 -3.41 10.92 6.63
CA VAL A 202 -4.35 10.17 7.47
C VAL A 202 -4.56 8.76 6.89
N SER A 203 -4.80 8.64 5.58
CA SER A 203 -4.99 7.36 4.90
C SER A 203 -3.77 6.44 5.06
N SER A 204 -2.56 6.96 4.84
CA SER A 204 -1.32 6.22 5.04
C SER A 204 -1.12 5.77 6.49
N TYR A 205 -1.46 6.61 7.47
CA TYR A 205 -1.39 6.26 8.89
C TYR A 205 -2.39 5.15 9.26
N LEU A 206 -3.63 5.20 8.75
CA LEU A 206 -4.63 4.16 8.97
C LEU A 206 -4.14 2.79 8.46
N ILE A 207 -3.53 2.76 7.27
CA ILE A 207 -3.01 1.53 6.67
C ILE A 207 -1.79 1.02 7.45
N ARG A 208 -0.78 1.87 7.63
CA ARG A 208 0.52 1.46 8.18
C ARG A 208 0.47 1.13 9.67
N GLU A 209 -0.20 1.97 10.47
CA GLU A 209 -0.11 1.90 11.93
C GLU A 209 -1.34 1.25 12.55
N LEU A 210 -2.53 1.41 11.94
CA LEU A 210 -3.79 0.88 12.47
C LEU A 210 -4.30 -0.37 11.74
N ASN A 211 -3.56 -0.87 10.74
CA ASN A 211 -3.87 -2.06 9.95
C ASN A 211 -5.27 -2.01 9.29
N TRP A 212 -5.68 -0.84 8.81
CA TRP A 212 -6.88 -0.74 7.99
C TRP A 212 -6.62 -1.31 6.60
N ASP A 213 -7.57 -2.10 6.09
CA ASP A 213 -7.63 -2.43 4.66
C ASP A 213 -7.58 -1.13 3.85
N THR A 214 -6.82 -1.15 2.75
CA THR A 214 -6.66 0.01 1.85
C THR A 214 -8.00 0.60 1.43
N ARG A 215 -8.99 -0.26 1.16
CA ARG A 215 -10.34 0.17 0.75
C ARG A 215 -11.05 0.98 1.85
N HIS A 216 -10.90 0.59 3.11
CA HIS A 216 -11.52 1.27 4.24
C HIS A 216 -10.81 2.58 4.56
N ALA A 217 -9.48 2.61 4.50
CA ALA A 217 -8.72 3.86 4.64
C ALA A 217 -9.09 4.89 3.56
N LYS A 218 -9.29 4.44 2.31
CA LYS A 218 -9.77 5.29 1.22
C LYS A 218 -11.16 5.88 1.44
N ASP A 219 -12.03 5.18 2.15
CA ASP A 219 -13.34 5.75 2.46
C ASP A 219 -13.22 6.90 3.47
N VAL A 220 -12.25 6.85 4.39
CA VAL A 220 -11.91 7.97 5.28
C VAL A 220 -11.24 9.11 4.50
N GLU A 221 -10.30 8.79 3.61
CA GLU A 221 -9.63 9.75 2.70
C GLU A 221 -10.68 10.59 1.94
N LYS A 222 -11.67 9.92 1.33
CA LYS A 222 -12.80 10.59 0.63
C LYS A 222 -13.62 11.52 1.53
N LEU A 223 -13.82 11.17 2.81
CA LEU A 223 -14.56 12.04 3.73
C LEU A 223 -13.78 13.33 4.01
N ILE A 224 -12.45 13.23 4.16
CA ILE A 224 -11.57 14.38 4.36
C ILE A 224 -11.54 15.23 3.09
N ASP A 225 -11.31 14.62 1.93
CA ASP A 225 -11.29 15.31 0.63
C ASP A 225 -12.60 16.05 0.36
N THR A 226 -13.74 15.43 0.69
CA THR A 226 -15.05 16.09 0.57
C THR A 226 -15.11 17.41 1.32
N LEU A 227 -14.56 17.48 2.54
CA LEU A 227 -14.54 18.73 3.32
C LEU A 227 -13.48 19.71 2.82
N ASN A 228 -12.29 19.22 2.46
CA ASN A 228 -11.20 20.03 1.91
C ASN A 228 -11.62 20.70 0.58
N ASP A 229 -12.44 20.03 -0.23
CA ASP A 229 -13.04 20.56 -1.46
C ASP A 229 -14.14 21.62 -1.20
N GLY A 230 -14.43 21.95 0.06
CA GLY A 230 -15.53 22.84 0.45
C GLY A 230 -16.93 22.22 0.30
N ARG A 231 -17.02 20.90 0.10
CA ARG A 231 -18.29 20.17 0.05
C ARG A 231 -18.66 19.64 1.44
N TYR A 232 -19.85 19.04 1.54
CA TYR A 232 -20.37 18.50 2.79
C TYR A 232 -20.99 17.12 2.57
N PHE A 233 -20.83 16.24 3.56
CA PHE A 233 -21.57 14.99 3.65
C PHE A 233 -22.72 15.09 4.65
N GLN A 234 -23.78 14.30 4.41
CA GLN A 234 -24.89 14.11 5.36
C GLN A 234 -24.52 13.12 6.47
N GLY A 235 -25.12 13.27 7.65
CA GLY A 235 -24.86 12.42 8.81
C GLY A 235 -23.69 12.89 9.68
N GLY A 236 -23.50 12.20 10.81
CA GLY A 236 -22.58 12.55 11.88
C GLY A 236 -23.00 13.80 12.66
N GLU A 237 -22.48 13.95 13.87
CA GLU A 237 -22.80 15.08 14.74
C GLU A 237 -22.29 16.39 14.13
N LYS A 238 -23.04 17.48 14.37
CA LYS A 238 -22.70 18.85 13.93
C LYS A 238 -22.42 19.79 15.11
N THR A 239 -22.91 19.43 16.29
CA THR A 239 -22.73 20.15 17.55
C THR A 239 -21.79 19.36 18.46
N GLY A 240 -21.33 19.95 19.56
CA GLY A 240 -20.49 19.24 20.54
C GLY A 240 -19.07 18.86 20.10
N LEU A 241 -18.70 19.10 18.83
CA LEU A 241 -17.39 18.73 18.25
C LEU A 241 -16.18 19.19 19.09
N GLN A 242 -16.29 20.35 19.74
CA GLN A 242 -15.24 20.88 20.62
C GLN A 242 -14.89 19.95 21.79
N ASN A 243 -15.85 19.15 22.26
CA ASN A 243 -15.64 18.24 23.38
C ASN A 243 -14.78 17.05 22.95
N HIS A 244 -15.00 16.52 21.75
CA HIS A 244 -14.15 15.50 21.14
C HIS A 244 -12.71 16.01 20.98
N TYR A 245 -12.56 17.19 20.37
CA TYR A 245 -11.24 17.77 20.14
C TYR A 245 -10.48 18.07 21.43
N LYS A 246 -11.14 18.67 22.44
CA LYS A 246 -10.54 18.92 23.77
C LYS A 246 -10.07 17.61 24.42
N ARG A 247 -10.85 16.53 24.30
CA ARG A 247 -10.47 15.22 24.84
C ARG A 247 -9.24 14.65 24.14
N TRP A 248 -9.15 14.72 22.82
CA TRP A 248 -7.96 14.24 22.09
C TRP A 248 -6.74 15.09 22.38
N LYS A 249 -6.89 16.42 22.43
CA LYS A 249 -5.82 17.35 22.81
C LYS A 249 -5.31 17.14 24.24
N ALA A 250 -6.21 16.80 25.18
CA ALA A 250 -5.79 16.45 26.54
C ALA A 250 -4.94 15.17 26.56
N LYS A 251 -5.27 14.18 25.72
CA LYS A 251 -4.52 12.93 25.58
C LYS A 251 -3.18 13.11 24.85
N SER A 252 -3.04 14.09 23.96
CA SER A 252 -1.78 14.32 23.22
C SER A 252 -0.70 15.03 24.03
N ASN A 253 -1.05 15.63 25.17
CA ASN A 253 -0.13 16.36 26.04
C ASN A 253 0.41 15.50 27.20
N VAL A 254 0.10 14.21 27.21
CA VAL A 254 0.54 13.22 28.20
C VAL A 254 1.54 12.30 27.55
#